data_AF-A0A557XC62-F1
#
_entry.id   AF-A0A557XC62-F1
#
_cell.length_a   1.000
_cell.length_b   1.000
_cell.length_c   1.000
_cell.angle_alpha   90.00
_cell.angle_beta   90.00
_cell.angle_gamma   90.00
#
_symmetry.space_group_name_H-M   'P 1'
#
loop_
_entity.id
_entity.type
_entity.pdbx_description
1 polymer ?
#
loop_
_entity_poly.entity_id
_entity_poly.type
_entity_poly.pdbx_seq_one_letter_code
_entity_poly.pdbx_strand_id
1 'polypeptide(L)'
;MASAESCSADRPGPVDLETLAAEASAARALEGLRAAAEAGEVPAQPPVDLTAAAFFDVDNTLVQGSSAVHFGRGLAARDYFTYRDVLGFIYAQAKFQLLGKENSNDVAAGRSKALTFIEGRPVQELVDLGEEIYDEIIVDKIWTGTRELTQMHLDAGQQVWLITATPYELAATIARRLGLTGALGTVAESVDGVFTGRLVGEILHGTGKAHAVRSLAIREGLNLKRCTAYSDSYNDVPMLSLVGTAVAVNPDARLRSLARERGWEIRDFRTARKAARIGVPSALALGAAGGALAALASRRQPR
;
A
#
# COMPACT_ATOMS: atom_id res chain seq x y z
N MET A 1 -24.12 -13.85 61.57
CA MET A 1 -22.98 -14.26 60.73
C MET A 1 -23.25 -13.78 59.32
N ALA A 2 -22.68 -12.63 58.95
CA ALA A 2 -22.79 -12.09 57.60
C ALA A 2 -21.56 -12.56 56.81
N SER A 3 -21.79 -13.36 55.77
CA SER A 3 -20.78 -13.73 54.78
C SER A 3 -20.73 -12.63 53.73
N ALA A 4 -19.62 -11.93 53.64
CA ALA A 4 -19.34 -11.02 52.55
C ALA A 4 -18.71 -11.82 51.40
N GLU A 5 -19.47 -12.02 50.33
CA GLU A 5 -18.93 -12.47 49.05
C GLU A 5 -18.06 -11.36 48.44
N SER A 6 -16.79 -11.66 48.26
CA SER A 6 -15.86 -10.78 47.54
C SER A 6 -16.18 -10.81 46.05
N CYS A 7 -16.80 -9.75 45.54
CA CYS A 7 -16.94 -9.50 44.12
C CYS A 7 -15.54 -9.22 43.54
N SER A 8 -14.95 -10.21 42.88
CA SER A 8 -13.74 -10.02 42.07
C SER A 8 -14.15 -9.32 40.78
N ALA A 9 -13.97 -8.00 40.73
CA ALA A 9 -14.10 -7.23 39.50
C ALA A 9 -13.11 -7.77 38.46
N ASP A 10 -13.66 -8.29 37.37
CA ASP A 10 -12.94 -8.70 36.17
C ASP A 10 -12.19 -7.49 35.62
N ARG A 11 -10.86 -7.46 35.77
CA ARG A 11 -10.05 -6.42 35.15
C ARG A 11 -10.00 -6.73 33.66
N PRO A 12 -10.42 -5.82 32.76
CA PRO A 12 -10.23 -6.05 31.34
C PRO A 12 -8.74 -6.33 31.09
N GLY A 13 -8.46 -7.44 30.39
CA GLY A 13 -7.11 -7.82 30.00
C GLY A 13 -6.42 -6.70 29.20
N PRO A 14 -5.08 -6.76 29.07
CA PRO A 14 -4.35 -5.76 28.28
C PRO A 14 -4.96 -5.65 26.88
N VAL A 15 -5.29 -4.41 26.48
CA VAL A 15 -5.90 -4.12 25.17
C VAL A 15 -4.91 -4.54 24.08
N ASP A 16 -5.33 -5.45 23.21
CA ASP A 16 -4.55 -5.83 22.03
C ASP A 16 -4.59 -4.70 20.99
N LEU A 17 -3.50 -3.93 20.94
CA LEU A 17 -3.39 -2.76 20.08
C LEU A 17 -3.34 -3.11 18.58
N GLU A 18 -2.91 -4.33 18.21
CA GLU A 18 -2.94 -4.77 16.82
C GLU A 18 -4.38 -5.02 16.35
N THR A 19 -5.17 -5.70 17.19
CA THR A 19 -6.59 -5.91 16.93
C THR A 19 -7.35 -4.59 16.89
N LEU A 20 -7.07 -3.67 17.83
CA LEU A 20 -7.66 -2.33 17.83
C LEU A 20 -7.37 -1.56 16.53
N ALA A 21 -6.11 -1.59 16.06
CA ALA A 21 -5.74 -0.95 14.80
C ALA A 21 -6.46 -1.56 13.59
N ALA A 22 -6.55 -2.89 13.55
CA ALA A 22 -7.21 -3.61 12.49
C ALA A 22 -8.72 -3.31 12.43
N GLU A 23 -9.39 -3.29 13.58
CA GLU A 23 -10.81 -2.95 13.68
C GLU A 23 -11.08 -1.49 13.32
N ALA A 24 -10.22 -0.57 13.79
CA ALA A 24 -10.31 0.85 13.44
C ALA A 24 -10.15 1.06 11.93
N SER A 25 -9.17 0.40 11.32
CA SER A 25 -8.95 0.45 9.88
C SER A 25 -10.18 -0.04 9.09
N ALA A 26 -10.73 -1.19 9.50
CA ALA A 26 -11.93 -1.74 8.87
C ALA A 26 -13.17 -0.84 9.08
N ALA A 27 -13.32 -0.21 10.24
CA ALA A 27 -14.42 0.73 10.48
C ALA A 27 -14.28 1.99 9.61
N ARG A 28 -13.08 2.59 9.52
CA ARG A 28 -12.81 3.75 8.66
C ARG A 28 -13.05 3.44 7.19
N ALA A 29 -12.67 2.25 6.72
CA ALA A 29 -12.95 1.81 5.37
C ALA A 29 -14.45 1.81 5.01
N LEU A 30 -15.30 1.35 5.94
CA LEU A 30 -16.75 1.37 5.74
C LEU A 30 -17.34 2.78 5.77
N GLU A 31 -16.82 3.66 6.64
CA GLU A 31 -17.19 5.08 6.62
C GLU A 31 -16.85 5.71 5.27
N GLY A 32 -15.66 5.42 4.73
CA GLY A 32 -15.23 5.86 3.40
C GLY A 32 -16.15 5.37 2.29
N LEU A 33 -16.54 4.09 2.32
CA LEU A 33 -17.50 3.52 1.36
C LEU A 33 -18.87 4.23 1.39
N ARG A 34 -19.40 4.48 2.59
CA ARG A 34 -20.69 5.17 2.76
C ARG A 34 -20.64 6.59 2.21
N ALA A 35 -19.58 7.33 2.53
CA ALA A 35 -19.38 8.67 2.02
C ALA A 35 -19.30 8.72 0.49
N ALA A 36 -18.60 7.75 -0.13
CA ALA A 36 -18.53 7.64 -1.60
C ALA A 36 -19.89 7.32 -2.24
N ALA A 37 -20.68 6.42 -1.62
CA ALA A 37 -22.02 6.11 -2.08
C ALA A 37 -22.97 7.32 -2.00
N GLU A 38 -22.88 8.12 -0.94
CA GLU A 38 -23.64 9.37 -0.78
C GLU A 38 -23.26 10.43 -1.81
N ALA A 39 -21.99 10.46 -2.26
CA ALA A 39 -21.51 11.36 -3.29
C ALA A 39 -21.96 11.00 -4.72
N GLY A 40 -22.62 9.85 -4.92
CA GLY A 40 -23.15 9.43 -6.22
C GLY A 40 -22.09 8.88 -7.20
N GLU A 41 -20.88 8.58 -6.71
CA GLU A 41 -19.78 8.00 -7.49
C GLU A 41 -19.86 6.47 -7.46
N VAL A 42 -20.84 5.87 -8.13
CA VAL A 42 -20.86 4.40 -8.32
C VAL A 42 -20.97 4.09 -9.82
N PRO A 43 -19.86 3.73 -10.49
CA PRO A 43 -19.90 3.31 -11.88
C PRO A 43 -20.83 2.10 -12.06
N ALA A 44 -21.44 1.96 -13.24
CA ALA A 44 -22.21 0.78 -13.59
C ALA A 44 -21.28 -0.45 -13.68
N GLN A 45 -21.37 -1.35 -12.71
CA GLN A 45 -20.54 -2.55 -12.60
C GLN A 45 -21.26 -3.78 -13.22
N PRO A 46 -20.51 -4.77 -13.75
CA PRO A 46 -21.04 -6.11 -14.07
C PRO A 46 -21.67 -6.78 -12.82
N PRO A 47 -22.37 -7.94 -12.95
CA PRO A 47 -22.98 -8.60 -11.81
C PRO A 47 -21.98 -8.79 -10.67
N VAL A 48 -22.26 -8.15 -9.53
CA VAL A 48 -21.30 -8.03 -8.43
C VAL A 48 -21.18 -9.37 -7.70
N ASP A 49 -19.97 -9.92 -7.60
CA ASP A 49 -19.66 -11.02 -6.69
C ASP A 49 -19.52 -10.45 -5.27
N LEU A 50 -20.64 -10.41 -4.56
CA LEU A 50 -20.69 -9.87 -3.19
C LEU A 50 -19.87 -10.67 -2.16
N THR A 51 -19.29 -11.81 -2.55
CA THR A 51 -18.61 -12.73 -1.61
C THR A 51 -17.12 -12.87 -1.87
N ALA A 52 -16.58 -12.22 -2.90
CA ALA A 52 -15.16 -12.29 -3.26
C ALA A 52 -14.53 -10.91 -3.31
N ALA A 53 -13.25 -10.84 -2.93
CA ALA A 53 -12.47 -9.63 -2.96
C ALA A 53 -11.01 -9.92 -3.30
N ALA A 54 -10.31 -8.88 -3.75
CA ALA A 54 -8.88 -8.89 -3.95
C ALA A 54 -8.22 -7.84 -3.05
N PHE A 55 -7.21 -8.28 -2.28
CA PHE A 55 -6.48 -7.46 -1.33
C PHE A 55 -5.08 -7.18 -1.87
N PHE A 56 -4.75 -5.91 -2.07
CA PHE A 56 -3.46 -5.49 -2.61
C PHE A 56 -2.67 -4.72 -1.56
N ASP A 57 -1.49 -5.23 -1.24
CA ASP A 57 -0.48 -4.38 -0.62
C ASP A 57 -0.11 -3.20 -1.54
N VAL A 58 0.38 -2.10 -0.97
CA VAL A 58 0.65 -0.87 -1.69
C VAL A 58 2.13 -0.73 -2.04
N ASP A 59 3.01 -0.71 -1.04
CA ASP A 59 4.42 -0.37 -1.22
C ASP A 59 5.17 -1.50 -1.92
N ASN A 60 5.92 -1.22 -2.99
CA ASN A 60 6.55 -2.18 -3.92
C ASN A 60 5.61 -3.19 -4.62
N THR A 61 4.37 -3.33 -4.17
CA THR A 61 3.34 -4.18 -4.76
C THR A 61 2.54 -3.43 -5.84
N LEU A 62 1.78 -2.40 -5.46
CA LEU A 62 1.04 -1.52 -6.38
C LEU A 62 1.88 -0.33 -6.84
N VAL A 63 2.57 0.30 -5.89
CA VAL A 63 3.39 1.50 -6.09
C VAL A 63 4.87 1.12 -6.04
N GLN A 64 5.68 1.68 -6.92
CA GLN A 64 7.13 1.49 -6.92
C GLN A 64 7.76 2.22 -5.73
N GLY A 65 8.40 1.47 -4.83
CA GLY A 65 8.95 2.03 -3.59
C GLY A 65 7.87 2.30 -2.55
N SER A 66 8.20 3.10 -1.53
CA SER A 66 7.28 3.41 -0.45
C SER A 66 6.42 4.65 -0.75
N SER A 67 5.10 4.47 -0.68
CA SER A 67 4.10 5.53 -0.77
C SER A 67 4.30 6.59 0.31
N ALA A 68 4.63 6.21 1.54
CA ALA A 68 4.92 7.14 2.62
C ALA A 68 6.15 8.02 2.33
N VAL A 69 7.19 7.46 1.67
CA VAL A 69 8.37 8.24 1.25
C VAL A 69 8.03 9.20 0.11
N HIS A 70 7.21 8.78 -0.86
CA HIS A 70 6.74 9.68 -1.93
C HIS A 70 5.87 10.81 -1.36
N PHE A 71 5.00 10.50 -0.41
CA PHE A 71 4.21 11.49 0.30
C PHE A 71 5.08 12.48 1.08
N GLY A 72 6.04 11.98 1.86
CA GLY A 72 7.00 12.82 2.56
C GLY A 72 7.82 13.73 1.64
N ARG A 73 8.14 13.27 0.42
CA ARG A 73 8.78 14.13 -0.59
C ARG A 73 7.87 15.22 -1.11
N GLY A 74 6.60 14.90 -1.37
CA GLY A 74 5.59 15.87 -1.79
C GLY A 74 5.36 16.95 -0.73
N LEU A 75 5.32 16.57 0.55
CA LEU A 75 5.27 17.50 1.68
C LEU A 75 6.53 18.38 1.75
N ALA A 76 7.73 17.79 1.59
CA ALA A 76 8.98 18.54 1.61
C ALA A 76 9.05 19.61 0.51
N ALA A 77 8.50 19.32 -0.67
CA ALA A 77 8.43 20.26 -1.79
C ALA A 77 7.47 21.45 -1.55
N ARG A 78 6.60 21.35 -0.53
CA ARG A 78 5.61 22.34 -0.13
C ARG A 78 5.98 23.06 1.18
N ASP A 79 7.28 23.04 1.54
CA ASP A 79 7.84 23.66 2.75
C ASP A 79 7.22 23.18 4.09
N TYR A 80 6.59 22.01 4.10
CA TYR A 80 6.08 21.39 5.32
C TYR A 80 7.19 20.83 6.22
N PHE A 81 8.39 20.62 5.67
CA PHE A 81 9.56 20.16 6.43
C PHE A 81 10.63 21.23 6.45
N THR A 82 11.25 21.44 7.61
CA THR A 82 12.44 22.29 7.66
C THR A 82 13.59 21.61 6.93
N TYR A 83 14.58 22.40 6.47
CA TYR A 83 15.79 21.85 5.86
C TYR A 83 16.50 20.81 6.75
N ARG A 84 16.42 20.97 8.09
CA ARG A 84 16.96 20.01 9.06
C ARG A 84 16.18 18.70 9.07
N ASP A 85 14.87 18.75 8.90
CA ASP A 85 14.03 17.55 8.83
C ASP A 85 14.32 16.76 7.57
N VAL A 86 14.44 17.43 6.43
CA VAL A 86 14.79 16.80 5.14
C VAL A 86 16.16 16.12 5.21
N LEU A 87 17.18 16.80 5.76
CA LEU A 87 18.50 16.19 5.98
C LEU A 87 18.42 14.97 6.91
N GLY A 88 17.61 15.03 7.96
CA GLY A 88 17.36 13.92 8.87
C GLY A 88 16.74 12.71 8.14
N PHE A 89 15.76 12.93 7.27
CA PHE A 89 15.16 11.86 6.46
C PHE A 89 16.14 11.25 5.46
N ILE A 90 16.96 12.08 4.80
CA ILE A 90 18.00 11.61 3.89
C ILE A 90 19.01 10.74 4.64
N TYR A 91 19.44 11.17 5.83
CA TYR A 91 20.36 10.40 6.68
C TYR A 91 19.74 9.07 7.11
N ALA A 92 18.48 9.08 7.59
CA ALA A 92 17.77 7.87 7.98
C ALA A 92 17.62 6.89 6.80
N GLN A 93 17.27 7.40 5.61
CA GLN A 93 17.13 6.59 4.40
C GLN A 93 18.48 6.02 3.93
N ALA A 94 19.57 6.80 4.00
CA ALA A 94 20.91 6.33 3.69
C ALA A 94 21.37 5.25 4.69
N LYS A 95 21.11 5.47 5.98
CA LYS A 95 21.37 4.49 7.06
C LYS A 95 20.61 3.19 6.81
N PHE A 96 19.33 3.26 6.42
CA PHE A 96 18.52 2.09 6.08
C PHE A 96 19.11 1.31 4.90
N GLN A 97 19.45 1.99 3.80
CA GLN A 97 20.05 1.34 2.64
C GLN A 97 21.44 0.74 2.91
N LEU A 98 22.21 1.33 3.83
CA LEU A 98 23.57 0.86 4.17
C LEU A 98 23.57 -0.26 5.22
N LEU A 99 22.72 -0.18 6.25
CA LEU A 99 22.72 -1.12 7.37
C LEU A 99 21.66 -2.22 7.25
N GLY A 100 20.66 -2.08 6.38
CA GLY A 100 19.67 -3.12 6.05
C GLY A 100 18.84 -3.63 7.23
N LYS A 101 18.90 -2.97 8.39
CA LYS A 101 18.15 -3.31 9.60
C LYS A 101 17.42 -2.06 10.09
N GLU A 102 16.09 -2.13 10.08
CA GLU A 102 15.25 -1.24 10.87
C GLU A 102 15.45 -1.58 12.34
N ASN A 103 16.04 -0.65 13.11
CA ASN A 103 15.92 -0.72 14.55
C ASN A 103 14.51 -0.26 14.93
N SER A 104 13.85 -0.99 15.82
CA SER A 104 12.51 -0.63 16.34
C SER A 104 12.45 0.80 16.88
N ASN A 105 13.55 1.29 17.45
CA ASN A 105 13.69 2.66 17.94
C ASN A 105 13.66 3.71 16.81
N ASP A 106 14.23 3.40 15.63
CA ASP A 106 14.25 4.32 14.49
C ASP A 106 12.84 4.41 13.86
N VAL A 107 12.11 3.30 13.79
CA VAL A 107 10.71 3.25 13.31
C VAL A 107 9.78 3.99 14.27
N ALA A 108 9.92 3.76 15.58
CA ALA A 108 9.14 4.46 16.60
C ALA A 108 9.40 5.98 16.59
N ALA A 109 10.66 6.39 16.47
CA ALA A 109 11.01 7.81 16.36
C ALA A 109 10.45 8.45 15.09
N GLY A 110 10.52 7.76 13.95
CA GLY A 110 9.93 8.21 12.68
C GLY A 110 8.41 8.37 12.77
N ARG A 111 7.72 7.38 13.36
CA ARG A 111 6.27 7.42 13.62
C ARG A 111 5.89 8.62 14.49
N SER A 112 6.53 8.78 15.65
CA SER A 112 6.22 9.89 16.56
C SER A 112 6.40 11.23 15.88
N LYS A 113 7.48 11.40 15.09
CA LYS A 113 7.72 12.63 14.35
C LYS A 113 6.66 12.92 13.29
N ALA A 114 6.21 11.89 12.57
CA ALA A 114 5.14 12.02 11.58
C ALA A 114 3.79 12.37 12.24
N LEU A 115 3.51 11.82 13.42
CA LEU A 115 2.28 12.09 14.16
C LEU A 115 2.23 13.50 14.76
N THR A 116 3.33 13.96 15.37
CA THR A 116 3.44 15.35 15.86
C THR A 116 3.29 16.36 14.73
N PHE A 117 3.69 16.01 13.50
CA PHE A 117 3.55 16.88 12.35
C PHE A 117 2.09 17.10 11.91
N ILE A 118 1.25 16.08 12.04
CA ILE A 118 -0.19 16.17 11.72
C ILE A 118 -1.04 16.64 12.90
N GLU A 119 -0.51 16.64 14.12
CA GLU A 119 -1.23 17.05 15.33
C GLU A 119 -1.82 18.46 15.21
N GLY A 120 -3.10 18.59 15.53
CA GLY A 120 -3.83 19.86 15.43
C GLY A 120 -4.21 20.29 14.02
N ARG A 121 -3.87 19.51 12.98
CA ARG A 121 -4.26 19.81 11.60
C ARG A 121 -5.62 19.21 11.24
N PRO A 122 -6.40 19.86 10.36
CA PRO A 122 -7.60 19.27 9.80
C PRO A 122 -7.29 17.99 9.02
N VAL A 123 -8.13 16.97 9.16
CA VAL A 123 -8.04 15.73 8.37
C VAL A 123 -8.13 16.04 6.87
N GLN A 124 -8.99 16.99 6.50
CA GLN A 124 -9.18 17.40 5.11
C GLN A 124 -7.89 17.95 4.48
N GLU A 125 -7.05 18.65 5.24
CA GLU A 125 -5.76 19.15 4.74
C GLU A 125 -4.87 17.99 4.25
N LEU A 126 -4.84 16.88 5.00
CA LEU A 126 -4.05 15.70 4.62
C LEU A 126 -4.64 14.99 3.39
N VAL A 127 -5.97 14.98 3.26
CA VAL A 127 -6.66 14.44 2.08
C VAL A 127 -6.32 15.24 0.84
N ASP A 128 -6.40 16.58 0.92
CA ASP A 128 -6.11 17.49 -0.19
C ASP A 128 -4.65 17.36 -0.64
N LEU A 129 -3.71 17.34 0.31
CA LEU A 129 -2.29 17.05 0.04
C LEU A 129 -2.10 15.67 -0.60
N GLY A 130 -2.86 14.67 -0.15
CA GLY A 130 -2.85 13.33 -0.72
C GLY A 130 -3.24 13.32 -2.19
N GLU A 131 -4.28 14.08 -2.56
CA GLU A 131 -4.76 14.21 -3.95
C GLU A 131 -3.70 14.88 -4.84
N GLU A 132 -3.12 16.00 -4.39
CA GLU A 132 -2.09 16.70 -5.16
C GLU A 132 -0.83 15.84 -5.36
N ILE A 133 -0.35 15.21 -4.29
CA ILE A 133 0.87 14.39 -4.34
C ILE A 133 0.63 13.12 -5.14
N TYR A 134 -0.61 12.62 -5.18
CA TYR A 134 -0.97 11.52 -6.06
C TYR A 134 -0.72 11.89 -7.52
N ASP A 135 -1.21 13.05 -7.95
CA ASP A 135 -1.12 13.52 -9.33
C ASP A 135 0.31 13.86 -9.74
N GLU A 136 1.10 14.42 -8.83
CA GLU A 136 2.47 14.83 -9.13
C GLU A 136 3.47 13.68 -9.09
N ILE A 137 3.27 12.70 -8.21
CA ILE A 137 4.30 11.72 -7.86
C ILE A 137 3.80 10.29 -7.99
N ILE A 138 2.69 9.94 -7.34
CA ILE A 138 2.32 8.53 -7.13
C ILE A 138 1.83 7.89 -8.43
N VAL A 139 1.07 8.60 -9.27
CA VAL A 139 0.49 8.08 -10.51
C VAL A 139 1.55 7.45 -11.43
N ASP A 140 2.71 8.10 -11.56
CA ASP A 140 3.85 7.64 -12.38
C ASP A 140 4.64 6.48 -11.76
N LYS A 141 4.37 6.16 -10.49
CA LYS A 141 5.01 5.06 -9.76
C LYS A 141 4.15 3.81 -9.70
N ILE A 142 2.92 3.83 -10.20
CA ILE A 142 2.08 2.64 -10.20
C ILE A 142 2.64 1.61 -11.18
N TRP A 143 2.75 0.36 -10.75
CA TRP A 143 3.10 -0.74 -11.63
C TRP A 143 1.94 -1.03 -12.57
N THR A 144 2.16 -0.86 -13.88
CA THR A 144 1.15 -1.17 -14.91
C THR A 144 0.60 -2.59 -14.75
N GLY A 145 1.46 -3.58 -14.52
CA GLY A 145 1.04 -4.96 -14.33
C GLY A 145 0.21 -5.19 -13.06
N THR A 146 0.44 -4.44 -11.98
CA THR A 146 -0.41 -4.53 -10.77
C THR A 146 -1.74 -3.82 -10.99
N ARG A 147 -1.76 -2.70 -11.71
CA ARG A 147 -3.00 -2.01 -12.12
C ARG A 147 -3.88 -2.87 -13.04
N GLU A 148 -3.27 -3.66 -13.92
CA GLU A 148 -4.00 -4.63 -14.75
C GLU A 148 -4.63 -5.74 -13.90
N LEU A 149 -3.97 -6.19 -12.84
CA LEU A 149 -4.54 -7.15 -11.88
C LEU A 149 -5.73 -6.55 -11.12
N THR A 150 -5.64 -5.30 -10.66
CA THR A 150 -6.77 -4.64 -10.01
C THR A 150 -7.96 -4.54 -10.96
N GLN A 151 -7.72 -4.16 -12.22
CA GLN A 151 -8.77 -4.06 -13.23
C GLN A 151 -9.42 -5.42 -13.53
N MET A 152 -8.62 -6.49 -13.63
CA MET A 152 -9.13 -7.85 -13.83
C MET A 152 -10.16 -8.25 -12.74
N HIS A 153 -9.91 -7.89 -11.48
CA HIS A 153 -10.84 -8.18 -10.39
C HIS A 153 -12.11 -7.33 -10.46
N LEU A 154 -11.98 -6.04 -10.80
CA LEU A 154 -13.13 -5.16 -11.02
C LEU A 154 -14.00 -5.67 -12.17
N ASP A 155 -13.39 -6.06 -13.29
CA ASP A 155 -14.08 -6.61 -14.47
C ASP A 155 -14.80 -7.94 -14.14
N ALA A 156 -14.31 -8.69 -13.15
CA ALA A 156 -14.94 -9.89 -12.61
C ALA A 156 -16.04 -9.60 -11.57
N GLY A 157 -16.37 -8.32 -11.32
CA GLY A 157 -17.38 -7.89 -10.36
C GLY A 157 -16.97 -8.06 -8.90
N GLN A 158 -15.67 -8.22 -8.61
CA GLN A 158 -15.15 -8.42 -7.26
C GLN A 158 -14.78 -7.09 -6.59
N GLN A 159 -14.82 -7.07 -5.26
CA GLN A 159 -14.31 -5.92 -4.51
C GLN A 159 -12.78 -5.85 -4.60
N VAL A 160 -12.21 -4.65 -4.70
CA VAL A 160 -10.76 -4.45 -4.73
C VAL A 160 -10.34 -3.47 -3.63
N TRP A 161 -9.51 -3.96 -2.71
CA TRP A 161 -9.11 -3.25 -1.50
C TRP A 161 -7.59 -3.09 -1.42
N LEU A 162 -7.14 -1.89 -1.08
CA LEU A 162 -5.73 -1.65 -0.73
C LEU A 162 -5.49 -1.95 0.75
N ILE A 163 -4.37 -2.57 1.11
CA ILE A 163 -4.00 -2.90 2.49
C ILE A 163 -2.59 -2.41 2.78
N THR A 164 -2.41 -1.42 3.64
CA THR A 164 -1.09 -0.78 3.81
C THR A 164 -0.82 -0.28 5.24
N ALA A 165 0.47 -0.18 5.57
CA ALA A 165 0.94 0.48 6.79
C ALA A 165 0.92 2.01 6.68
N THR A 166 0.78 2.56 5.46
CA THR A 166 0.63 3.99 5.19
C THR A 166 -0.66 4.55 5.81
N PRO A 167 -0.74 5.86 6.14
CA PRO A 167 -1.98 6.48 6.64
C PRO A 167 -3.19 6.18 5.76
N TYR A 168 -4.33 5.94 6.41
CA TYR A 168 -5.59 5.61 5.76
C TYR A 168 -5.99 6.66 4.71
N GLU A 169 -5.82 7.94 4.99
CA GLU A 169 -6.23 9.04 4.11
C GLU A 169 -5.54 8.94 2.74
N LEU A 170 -4.23 8.70 2.73
CA LEU A 170 -3.47 8.52 1.50
C LEU A 170 -3.86 7.23 0.77
N ALA A 171 -4.06 6.14 1.49
CA ALA A 171 -4.49 4.87 0.90
C ALA A 171 -5.88 5.00 0.26
N ALA A 172 -6.81 5.68 0.92
CA ALA A 172 -8.16 5.96 0.43
C ALA A 172 -8.13 6.85 -0.82
N THR A 173 -7.25 7.88 -0.85
CA THR A 173 -7.02 8.68 -2.05
C THR A 173 -6.54 7.81 -3.23
N ILE A 174 -5.54 6.96 -3.03
CA ILE A 174 -5.06 6.06 -4.10
C ILE A 174 -6.20 5.14 -4.58
N ALA A 175 -6.99 4.57 -3.66
CA ALA A 175 -8.11 3.70 -4.00
C ALA A 175 -9.17 4.43 -4.86
N ARG A 176 -9.61 5.63 -4.43
CA ARG A 176 -10.57 6.46 -5.20
C ARG A 176 -10.05 6.79 -6.59
N ARG A 177 -8.81 7.27 -6.70
CA ARG A 177 -8.20 7.67 -7.98
C ARG A 177 -8.02 6.52 -8.96
N LEU A 178 -7.97 5.29 -8.46
CA LEU A 178 -7.90 4.08 -9.27
C LEU A 178 -9.26 3.40 -9.49
N GLY A 179 -10.35 3.95 -8.95
CA GLY A 179 -11.69 3.36 -9.05
C GLY A 179 -11.82 2.03 -8.31
N LEU A 180 -11.05 1.83 -7.24
CA LEU A 180 -11.10 0.63 -6.39
C LEU A 180 -12.24 0.75 -5.37
N THR A 181 -12.56 -0.35 -4.69
CA THR A 181 -13.61 -0.37 -3.65
C THR A 181 -13.21 0.47 -2.44
N GLY A 182 -11.97 0.36 -1.98
CA GLY A 182 -11.51 1.15 -0.84
C GLY A 182 -10.13 0.77 -0.35
N ALA A 183 -9.81 1.17 0.89
CA ALA A 183 -8.51 0.90 1.50
C ALA A 183 -8.63 0.58 2.99
N LEU A 184 -7.70 -0.23 3.49
CA LEU A 184 -7.35 -0.43 4.89
C LEU A 184 -5.95 0.14 5.09
N GLY A 185 -5.85 1.16 5.94
CA GLY A 185 -4.59 1.83 6.27
C GLY A 185 -4.40 2.02 7.77
N THR A 186 -3.25 2.57 8.16
CA THR A 186 -3.00 3.00 9.54
C THR A 186 -3.89 4.18 9.89
N VAL A 187 -4.60 4.10 11.02
CA VAL A 187 -5.57 5.13 11.42
C VAL A 187 -4.96 6.07 12.46
N ALA A 188 -4.77 7.33 12.08
CA ALA A 188 -4.51 8.40 13.03
C ALA A 188 -5.81 8.82 13.73
N GLU A 189 -5.76 9.01 15.04
CA GLU A 189 -6.90 9.46 15.82
C GLU A 189 -7.23 10.92 15.47
N SER A 190 -8.52 11.17 15.27
CA SER A 190 -9.05 12.50 15.02
C SER A 190 -10.34 12.73 15.84
N VAL A 191 -10.53 13.97 16.27
CA VAL A 191 -11.73 14.44 16.98
C VAL A 191 -12.22 15.67 16.24
N ASP A 192 -13.51 15.71 15.90
CA ASP A 192 -14.15 16.82 15.17
C ASP A 192 -13.39 17.22 13.88
N GLY A 193 -12.87 16.22 13.17
CA GLY A 193 -12.13 16.43 11.92
C GLY A 193 -10.71 16.98 12.08
N VAL A 194 -10.14 16.95 13.30
CA VAL A 194 -8.77 17.41 13.60
C VAL A 194 -7.96 16.28 14.20
N PHE A 195 -6.73 16.07 13.73
CA PHE A 195 -5.85 15.03 14.25
C PHE A 195 -5.35 15.32 15.67
N THR A 196 -5.32 14.29 16.51
CA THR A 196 -4.85 14.39 17.91
C THR A 196 -3.36 14.12 18.08
N GLY A 197 -2.65 13.76 17.00
CA GLY A 197 -1.25 13.33 17.04
C GLY A 197 -1.04 11.91 17.60
N ARG A 198 -2.11 11.10 17.70
CA ARG A 198 -2.04 9.69 18.15
C ARG A 198 -2.53 8.74 17.07
N LEU A 199 -2.22 7.45 17.22
CA LEU A 199 -2.87 6.39 16.44
C LEU A 199 -4.03 5.78 17.22
N VAL A 200 -5.02 5.27 16.48
CA VAL A 200 -5.97 4.31 17.03
C VAL A 200 -5.32 2.93 16.96
N GLY A 201 -4.78 2.45 18.10
CA GLY A 201 -3.96 1.23 18.15
C GLY A 201 -2.55 1.43 17.61
N GLU A 202 -2.06 0.46 16.85
CA GLU A 202 -0.74 0.43 16.20
C GLU A 202 -0.77 0.63 14.67
N ILE A 203 0.41 0.66 14.05
CA ILE A 203 0.55 0.68 12.58
C ILE A 203 -0.04 -0.62 11.99
N LEU A 204 -0.75 -0.51 10.87
CA LEU A 204 -1.34 -1.65 10.16
C LEU A 204 -0.26 -2.44 9.38
N HIS A 205 0.52 -3.24 10.10
CA HIS A 205 1.63 -4.03 9.55
C HIS A 205 1.53 -5.50 9.94
N GLY A 206 2.09 -6.39 9.12
CA GLY A 206 2.21 -7.82 9.41
C GLY A 206 0.88 -8.50 9.80
N THR A 207 0.80 -9.02 11.03
CA THR A 207 -0.40 -9.64 11.60
C THR A 207 -1.60 -8.70 11.67
N GLY A 208 -1.37 -7.39 11.87
CA GLY A 208 -2.42 -6.38 11.85
C GLY A 208 -3.17 -6.33 10.51
N LYS A 209 -2.47 -6.47 9.38
CA LYS A 209 -3.11 -6.55 8.06
C LYS A 209 -4.03 -7.76 7.94
N ALA A 210 -3.58 -8.91 8.43
CA ALA A 210 -4.37 -10.14 8.47
C ALA A 210 -5.62 -10.00 9.36
N HIS A 211 -5.52 -9.31 10.50
CA HIS A 211 -6.70 -8.96 11.31
C HIS A 211 -7.65 -8.01 10.59
N ALA A 212 -7.15 -6.97 9.92
CA ALA A 212 -8.01 -6.02 9.22
C ALA A 212 -8.78 -6.68 8.07
N VAL A 213 -8.11 -7.54 7.28
CA VAL A 213 -8.76 -8.34 6.23
C VAL A 213 -9.86 -9.24 6.80
N ARG A 214 -9.64 -9.89 7.96
CA ARG A 214 -10.68 -10.69 8.62
C ARG A 214 -11.85 -9.82 9.09
N SER A 215 -11.57 -8.70 9.74
CA SER A 215 -12.59 -7.78 10.24
C SER A 215 -13.44 -7.21 9.09
N LEU A 216 -12.81 -6.85 7.98
CA LEU A 216 -13.49 -6.42 6.77
C LEU A 216 -14.33 -7.55 6.17
N ALA A 217 -13.79 -8.76 6.06
CA ALA A 217 -14.51 -9.91 5.52
C ALA A 217 -15.78 -10.25 6.31
N ILE A 218 -15.75 -10.12 7.63
CA ILE A 218 -16.94 -10.31 8.48
C ILE A 218 -18.00 -9.24 8.17
N ARG A 219 -17.58 -7.98 8.01
CA ARG A 219 -18.49 -6.85 7.81
C ARG A 219 -19.13 -6.83 6.42
N GLU A 220 -18.36 -7.19 5.41
CA GLU A 220 -18.78 -7.20 4.00
C GLU A 220 -19.32 -8.57 3.55
N GLY A 221 -19.31 -9.60 4.40
CA GLY A 221 -19.79 -10.94 4.06
C GLY A 221 -18.88 -11.71 3.08
N LEU A 222 -17.58 -11.42 3.08
CA LEU A 222 -16.61 -12.01 2.16
C LEU A 222 -16.25 -13.44 2.58
N ASN A 223 -16.23 -14.35 1.60
CA ASN A 223 -15.66 -15.68 1.77
C ASN A 223 -14.17 -15.62 1.40
N LEU A 224 -13.29 -15.57 2.40
CA LEU A 224 -11.84 -15.47 2.19
C LEU A 224 -11.26 -16.59 1.29
N LYS A 225 -11.88 -17.78 1.23
CA LYS A 225 -11.45 -18.85 0.31
C LYS A 225 -11.71 -18.53 -1.18
N ARG A 226 -12.55 -17.54 -1.47
CA ARG A 226 -12.78 -17.00 -2.82
C ARG A 226 -11.99 -15.72 -3.07
N CYS A 227 -11.29 -15.20 -2.07
CA CYS A 227 -10.52 -13.98 -2.18
C CYS A 227 -9.09 -14.25 -2.68
N THR A 228 -8.48 -13.19 -3.19
CA THR A 228 -7.07 -13.17 -3.59
C THR A 228 -6.30 -12.13 -2.80
N ALA A 229 -5.03 -12.37 -2.50
CA ALA A 229 -4.15 -11.38 -1.88
C ALA A 229 -2.82 -11.27 -2.62
N TYR A 230 -2.33 -10.04 -2.74
CA TYR A 230 -1.12 -9.66 -3.46
C TYR A 230 -0.15 -8.90 -2.53
N SER A 231 1.10 -9.32 -2.45
CA SER A 231 2.14 -8.59 -1.70
C SER A 231 3.56 -8.92 -2.18
N ASP A 232 4.51 -8.01 -1.93
CA ASP A 232 5.94 -8.20 -2.16
C ASP A 232 6.71 -8.66 -0.91
N SER A 233 6.12 -8.52 0.28
CA SER A 233 6.84 -8.64 1.55
C SER A 233 6.55 -9.95 2.27
N TYR A 234 7.60 -10.54 2.86
CA TYR A 234 7.46 -11.67 3.77
C TYR A 234 6.61 -11.33 5.01
N ASN A 235 6.55 -10.06 5.40
CA ASN A 235 5.76 -9.64 6.57
C ASN A 235 4.25 -9.86 6.35
N ASP A 236 3.81 -9.91 5.10
CA ASP A 236 2.40 -10.08 4.73
C ASP A 236 2.00 -11.57 4.57
N VAL A 237 2.90 -12.52 4.87
CA VAL A 237 2.59 -13.96 4.86
C VAL A 237 1.34 -14.31 5.68
N PRO A 238 1.07 -13.72 6.86
CA PRO A 238 -0.19 -13.94 7.56
C PRO A 238 -1.41 -13.59 6.72
N MET A 239 -1.41 -12.44 6.01
CA MET A 239 -2.51 -12.03 5.13
C MET A 239 -2.63 -12.96 3.91
N LEU A 240 -1.51 -13.25 3.24
CA LEU A 240 -1.46 -14.15 2.09
C LEU A 240 -1.96 -15.56 2.44
N SER A 241 -1.73 -16.02 3.66
CA SER A 241 -2.16 -17.35 4.11
C SER A 241 -3.65 -17.44 4.47
N LEU A 242 -4.37 -16.32 4.55
CA LEU A 242 -5.80 -16.31 4.92
C LEU A 242 -6.74 -16.54 3.75
N VAL A 243 -6.30 -16.17 2.55
CA VAL A 243 -7.13 -16.15 1.36
C VAL A 243 -7.00 -17.45 0.55
N GLY A 244 -7.94 -17.67 -0.37
CA GLY A 244 -7.91 -18.83 -1.25
C GLY A 244 -6.78 -18.81 -2.27
N THR A 245 -6.41 -17.61 -2.75
CA THR A 245 -5.34 -17.43 -3.73
C THR A 245 -4.33 -16.39 -3.25
N ALA A 246 -3.06 -16.78 -3.15
CA ALA A 246 -1.96 -15.90 -2.77
C ALA A 246 -1.04 -15.68 -3.96
N VAL A 247 -0.70 -14.43 -4.23
CA VAL A 247 0.19 -14.03 -5.33
C VAL A 247 1.31 -13.14 -4.79
N ALA A 248 2.55 -13.59 -4.98
CA ALA A 248 3.74 -12.84 -4.61
C ALA A 248 4.13 -11.89 -5.76
N VAL A 249 3.96 -10.58 -5.57
CA VAL A 249 4.23 -9.55 -6.57
C VAL A 249 5.56 -8.88 -6.25
N ASN A 250 6.50 -8.84 -7.19
CA ASN A 250 7.84 -8.27 -7.00
C ASN A 250 8.54 -8.77 -5.71
N PRO A 251 8.44 -10.05 -5.31
CA PRO A 251 8.72 -10.44 -3.94
C PRO A 251 10.16 -10.20 -3.52
N ASP A 252 10.32 -9.92 -2.22
CA ASP A 252 11.60 -10.03 -1.51
C ASP A 252 12.14 -11.47 -1.55
N ALA A 253 13.39 -11.66 -1.12
CA ALA A 253 14.04 -12.97 -1.19
C ALA A 253 13.35 -14.04 -0.33
N ARG A 254 12.84 -13.66 0.85
CA ARG A 254 12.18 -14.58 1.79
C ARG A 254 10.80 -14.97 1.28
N LEU A 255 9.99 -14.01 0.85
CA LEU A 255 8.67 -14.27 0.27
C LEU A 255 8.81 -15.09 -1.00
N ARG A 256 9.81 -14.81 -1.85
CA ARG A 256 10.06 -15.62 -3.06
C ARG A 256 10.34 -17.08 -2.73
N SER A 257 11.16 -17.33 -1.70
CA SER A 257 11.48 -18.68 -1.26
C SER A 257 10.21 -19.40 -0.79
N LEU A 258 9.42 -18.76 0.07
CA LEU A 258 8.19 -19.33 0.60
C LEU A 258 7.14 -19.54 -0.49
N ALA A 259 6.99 -18.59 -1.43
CA ALA A 259 6.05 -18.70 -2.53
C ALA A 259 6.36 -19.91 -3.42
N ARG A 260 7.65 -20.18 -3.69
CA ARG A 260 8.07 -21.40 -4.42
C ARG A 260 7.76 -22.68 -3.64
N GLU A 261 7.99 -22.67 -2.33
CA GLU A 261 7.69 -23.82 -1.46
C GLU A 261 6.19 -24.13 -1.41
N ARG A 262 5.36 -23.09 -1.31
CA ARG A 262 3.89 -23.20 -1.21
C ARG A 262 3.16 -23.27 -2.56
N GLY A 263 3.89 -23.16 -3.67
CA GLY A 263 3.30 -23.11 -5.01
C GLY A 263 2.46 -21.85 -5.28
N TRP A 264 2.72 -20.75 -4.57
CA TRP A 264 2.08 -19.46 -4.82
C TRP A 264 2.59 -18.86 -6.13
N GLU A 265 1.68 -18.20 -6.86
CA GLU A 265 2.04 -17.52 -8.11
C GLU A 265 3.03 -16.39 -7.81
N ILE A 266 4.04 -16.22 -8.68
CA ILE A 266 5.02 -15.14 -8.58
C ILE A 266 4.94 -14.27 -9.83
N ARG A 267 4.67 -12.97 -9.66
CA ARG A 267 4.73 -11.98 -10.74
C ARG A 267 5.82 -10.96 -10.46
N ASP A 268 6.81 -10.84 -11.33
CA ASP A 268 7.92 -9.89 -11.16
C ASP A 268 7.99 -8.87 -12.29
N PHE A 269 7.37 -7.71 -12.07
CA PHE A 269 7.26 -6.62 -13.03
C PHE A 269 8.57 -5.81 -13.16
N ARG A 270 9.53 -6.00 -12.24
CA ARG A 270 10.85 -5.35 -12.31
C ARG A 270 11.66 -5.87 -13.49
N THR A 271 11.48 -7.13 -13.87
CA THR A 271 12.25 -7.80 -14.92
C THR A 271 11.89 -7.27 -16.30
N ALA A 272 10.59 -7.12 -16.60
CA ALA A 272 10.12 -6.55 -17.87
C ALA A 272 10.68 -5.15 -18.11
N ARG A 273 10.75 -4.33 -17.06
CA ARG A 273 11.32 -2.98 -17.13
C ARG A 273 12.84 -2.99 -17.35
N LYS A 274 13.59 -3.87 -16.69
CA LYS A 274 15.04 -4.02 -16.94
C LYS A 274 15.29 -4.45 -18.38
N ALA A 275 14.51 -5.38 -18.90
CA ALA A 275 14.59 -5.83 -20.28
C ALA A 275 14.28 -4.69 -21.27
N ALA A 276 13.24 -3.90 -21.06
CA ALA A 276 12.91 -2.75 -21.90
C ALA A 276 13.99 -1.65 -21.86
N ARG A 277 14.50 -1.32 -20.66
CA ARG A 277 15.50 -0.26 -20.48
C ARG A 277 16.87 -0.61 -21.08
N ILE A 278 17.24 -1.88 -21.11
CA ILE A 278 18.49 -2.35 -21.71
C ILE A 278 18.30 -2.66 -23.20
N GLY A 279 17.21 -3.33 -23.57
CA GLY A 279 16.97 -3.81 -24.93
C GLY A 279 16.68 -2.73 -25.96
N VAL A 280 15.92 -1.69 -25.60
CA VAL A 280 15.52 -0.64 -26.56
C VAL A 280 16.71 0.22 -27.02
N PRO A 281 17.59 0.73 -26.13
CA PRO A 281 18.78 1.48 -26.57
C PRO A 281 19.76 0.62 -27.36
N SER A 282 19.95 -0.65 -26.97
CA SER A 282 20.86 -1.57 -27.68
C SER A 282 20.37 -1.91 -29.09
N ALA A 283 19.06 -2.11 -29.27
CA ALA A 283 18.46 -2.34 -30.58
C ALA A 283 18.57 -1.11 -31.49
N LEU A 284 18.34 0.10 -30.96
CA LEU A 284 18.51 1.36 -31.69
C LEU A 284 19.97 1.60 -32.10
N ALA A 285 20.92 1.33 -31.21
CA ALA A 285 22.35 1.48 -31.51
C ALA A 285 22.82 0.50 -32.60
N LEU A 286 22.39 -0.76 -32.53
CA LEU A 286 22.67 -1.76 -33.56
C LEU A 286 22.01 -1.42 -34.89
N GLY A 287 20.76 -0.94 -34.87
CA GLY A 287 20.04 -0.49 -36.07
C GLY A 287 20.73 0.70 -36.74
N ALA A 288 21.19 1.69 -35.97
CA ALA A 288 21.93 2.84 -36.49
C ALA A 288 23.29 2.44 -37.09
N ALA A 289 24.04 1.56 -36.43
CA ALA A 289 25.30 1.05 -36.95
C ALA A 289 25.12 0.22 -38.23
N GLY A 290 24.12 -0.66 -38.27
CA GLY A 290 23.74 -1.43 -39.45
C GLY A 290 23.31 -0.54 -40.62
N GLY A 291 22.48 0.48 -40.35
CA GLY A 291 22.06 1.47 -41.33
C GLY A 291 23.23 2.29 -41.91
N ALA A 292 24.18 2.70 -41.06
CA ALA A 292 25.37 3.43 -41.50
C ALA A 292 26.29 2.57 -42.38
N LEU A 293 26.48 1.29 -42.02
CA LEU A 293 27.28 0.34 -42.82
C LEU A 293 26.61 0.05 -44.17
N ALA A 294 25.29 -0.13 -44.22
CA ALA A 294 24.53 -0.30 -45.47
C ALA A 294 24.60 0.95 -46.37
N ALA A 295 24.54 2.15 -45.79
CA ALA A 295 24.70 3.42 -46.51
C ALA A 295 26.14 3.60 -47.06
N LEU A 296 27.17 3.15 -46.34
CA LEU A 296 28.55 3.18 -46.81
C LEU A 296 28.82 2.13 -47.90
N ALA A 297 28.22 0.94 -47.80
CA ALA A 297 28.33 -0.11 -48.81
C ALA A 297 27.64 0.29 -50.13
N SER A 298 26.45 0.88 -50.06
CA SER A 298 25.72 1.38 -51.25
C SER A 298 26.43 2.55 -51.95
N ARG A 299 27.23 3.35 -51.22
CA ARG A 299 28.08 4.41 -51.81
C ARG A 299 29.36 3.91 -52.46
N ARG A 300 29.73 2.63 -52.24
CA ARG A 300 30.96 2.02 -52.79
C ARG A 300 30.72 1.15 -54.02
N GLN A 301 29.50 1.04 -54.53
CA GLN A 301 29.24 0.46 -55.85
C GLN A 301 29.29 1.56 -56.93
N PRO A 302 30.39 1.73 -57.66
CA PRO A 302 30.37 2.46 -58.92
C PRO A 302 29.64 1.63 -59.99
N ARG A 303 28.94 2.33 -60.89
CA ARG A 303 28.40 1.77 -62.14
C ARG A 303 29.52 1.31 -63.06
#